data_AF-A0AAW7AMQ0-F1
#
_entry.id   AF-A0AAW7AMQ0-F1
#
_cell.length_a   1.000
_cell.length_b   1.000
_cell.length_c   1.000
_cell.angle_alpha   90.00
_cell.angle_beta   90.00
_cell.angle_gamma   90.00
#
_symmetry.space_group_name_H-M   'P 1'
#
loop_
_entity.id
_entity.type
_entity.pdbx_description
1 polymer ?
#
loop_
_entity_poly.entity_id
_entity_poly.type
_entity_poly.pdbx_seq_one_letter_code
_entity_poly.pdbx_strand_id
1 'polypeptide(L)' 'MTRSNQIDEIDVLRIVKGAIYRAGSQVAFAERGGFSKQKLNNQLHARGADQFSDDVLRAANIKRVQVVTVHYEFIEEPRS' A
#
# COMPACT_ATOMS: atom_id res chain seq x y z
N MET A 1 13.53 21.04 -5.50
CA MET A 1 12.55 19.97 -5.80
C MET A 1 12.48 19.03 -4.62
N THR A 2 11.47 19.16 -3.77
CA THR A 2 11.21 18.21 -2.67
C THR A 2 10.66 16.93 -3.28
N ARG A 3 11.37 15.81 -3.15
CA ARG A 3 10.84 14.51 -3.57
C ARG A 3 9.73 14.12 -2.60
N SER A 4 8.48 14.40 -2.98
CA SER A 4 7.31 13.81 -2.34
C SER A 4 7.29 12.32 -2.71
N ASN A 5 7.62 11.44 -1.78
CA ASN A 5 7.42 9.98 -1.93
C ASN A 5 5.96 9.58 -1.66
N GLN A 6 5.01 10.41 -2.06
CA GLN A 6 3.59 10.11 -1.91
C GLN A 6 3.12 9.36 -3.16
N ILE A 7 2.68 8.12 -2.96
CA ILE A 7 1.92 7.36 -3.95
C ILE A 7 0.44 7.58 -3.67
N ASP A 8 -0.31 7.93 -4.71
CA ASP A 8 -1.75 8.11 -4.58
C ASP A 8 -2.51 6.78 -4.78
N GLU A 9 -3.82 6.82 -4.56
CA GLU A 9 -4.71 5.66 -4.74
C GLU A 9 -4.66 5.06 -6.14
N ILE A 10 -4.49 5.91 -7.16
CA ILE A 10 -4.46 5.52 -8.58
C ILE A 10 -3.15 4.79 -8.88
N ASP A 11 -2.03 5.26 -8.31
CA ASP A 11 -0.73 4.62 -8.41
C ASP A 11 -0.76 3.23 -7.77
N VAL A 12 -1.36 3.08 -6.58
CA VAL A 12 -1.53 1.78 -5.91
C VAL A 12 -2.34 0.83 -6.80
N LEU A 13 -3.47 1.29 -7.35
CA LEU A 13 -4.29 0.48 -8.26
C LEU A 13 -3.50 0.05 -9.51
N ARG A 14 -2.71 0.96 -10.09
CA ARG A 14 -1.88 0.68 -11.27
C ARG A 14 -0.80 -0.35 -10.96
N ILE A 15 -0.16 -0.26 -9.78
CA ILE A 15 0.86 -1.22 -9.34
C ILE A 15 0.25 -2.61 -9.14
N VAL A 16 -0.91 -2.69 -8.47
CA VAL A 16 -1.61 -3.97 -8.26
C VAL A 16 -2.05 -4.59 -9.59
N LYS A 17 -2.62 -3.81 -10.51
CA LYS A 17 -2.97 -4.29 -11.86
C LYS A 17 -1.74 -4.79 -12.63
N GLY A 18 -0.61 -4.08 -12.51
CA GLY A 18 0.65 -4.53 -13.08
C GLY A 18 1.15 -5.84 -12.47
N ALA A 19 0.98 -6.04 -11.16
CA ALA A 19 1.32 -7.28 -10.48
C ALA A 19 0.43 -8.45 -10.93
N ILE A 20 -0.88 -8.22 -11.09
CA ILE A 20 -1.83 -9.20 -11.63
C ILE A 20 -1.45 -9.59 -13.06
N TYR A 21 -1.11 -8.62 -13.91
CA TYR A 21 -0.67 -8.89 -15.28
C TYR A 21 0.59 -9.77 -15.33
N ARG A 22 1.59 -9.46 -14.48
CA ARG A 22 2.82 -10.29 -14.35
C ARG A 22 2.55 -11.69 -13.79
N ALA A 23 1.49 -11.86 -12.99
CA ALA A 23 1.07 -13.17 -12.50
C ALA A 23 0.30 -13.98 -13.55
N GLY A 24 -0.12 -13.37 -14.67
CA GLY A 24 -0.86 -14.00 -15.76
C GLY A 24 -2.37 -14.09 -15.53
N SER A 25 -2.83 -14.09 -14.27
CA SER A 25 -4.25 -13.99 -13.95
C SER A 25 -4.50 -13.48 -12.53
N GLN A 26 -5.73 -13.04 -12.26
CA GLN A 26 -6.17 -12.71 -10.90
C GLN A 26 -6.11 -13.90 -9.95
N VAL A 27 -6.37 -15.12 -10.45
CA VAL A 27 -6.33 -16.35 -9.65
C VAL A 27 -4.90 -16.65 -9.24
N ALA A 28 -3.96 -16.66 -10.20
CA ALA A 28 -2.54 -16.92 -9.95
C ALA A 28 -1.93 -15.87 -9.00
N PHE A 29 -2.35 -14.60 -9.13
CA PHE A 29 -1.94 -13.56 -8.20
C PHE A 29 -2.48 -13.81 -6.78
N ALA A 30 -3.74 -14.20 -6.66
CA ALA A 30 -4.38 -14.47 -5.38
C ALA A 30 -3.79 -15.71 -4.67
N GLU A 31 -3.51 -16.77 -5.42
CA GLU A 31 -2.83 -17.97 -4.94
C GLU A 31 -1.43 -17.65 -4.40
N ARG A 32 -0.63 -16.86 -5.14
CA ARG A 32 0.69 -16.41 -4.69
C ARG A 32 0.63 -15.56 -3.44
N GLY A 33 -0.43 -14.77 -3.28
CA GLY A 33 -0.65 -13.89 -2.14
C GLY A 33 -1.36 -14.53 -0.96
N GLY A 34 -1.81 -15.79 -1.07
CA GLY A 34 -2.53 -16.48 0.01
C GLY A 34 -3.92 -15.90 0.32
N PHE A 35 -4.61 -15.33 -0.67
CA PHE A 35 -5.96 -14.80 -0.51
C PHE A 35 -6.90 -15.26 -1.61
N SER A 36 -8.21 -15.06 -1.43
CA SER A 36 -9.21 -15.48 -2.42
C SER A 36 -9.31 -14.50 -3.59
N LYS A 37 -9.57 -15.02 -4.79
CA LYS A 37 -9.91 -14.21 -5.98
C LYS A 37 -11.10 -13.29 -5.70
N GLN A 38 -12.09 -13.75 -4.94
CA GLN A 38 -13.27 -12.97 -4.59
C GLN A 38 -12.91 -11.75 -3.73
N LYS A 39 -12.02 -11.91 -2.74
CA LYS A 39 -11.48 -10.79 -1.94
C LYS A 39 -10.79 -9.76 -2.84
N LEU A 40 -9.96 -10.22 -3.77
CA LEU A 40 -9.29 -9.35 -4.74
C LEU A 40 -10.28 -8.62 -5.67
N ASN A 41 -11.27 -9.33 -6.19
CA ASN A 41 -12.26 -8.75 -7.11
C ASN A 41 -13.11 -7.68 -6.42
N ASN A 42 -13.57 -7.94 -5.19
CA ASN A 42 -14.29 -6.96 -4.39
C ASN A 42 -13.44 -5.69 -4.15
N GLN A 43 -12.15 -5.86 -3.85
CA GLN A 43 -11.23 -4.73 -3.66
C GLN A 43 -10.93 -3.94 -4.95
N LEU A 44 -10.93 -4.61 -6.12
CA LEU A 44 -10.74 -3.94 -7.42
C LEU A 44 -11.94 -3.10 -7.87
N HIS A 45 -13.14 -3.43 -7.39
CA HIS A 45 -14.39 -2.79 -7.79
C HIS A 45 -15.03 -1.90 -6.71
N ALA A 46 -14.47 -1.88 -5.50
CA ALA A 46 -14.89 -0.96 -4.45
C ALA A 46 -14.60 0.50 -4.85
N ARG A 47 -15.51 1.43 -4.52
CA ARG A 47 -15.29 2.87 -4.68
C ARG A 47 -14.58 3.40 -3.42
N GLY A 48 -13.35 3.89 -3.58
CA GLY A 48 -12.45 4.35 -2.51
C GLY A 48 -11.32 3.34 -2.31
N ALA A 49 -10.07 3.74 -2.51
CA ALA A 49 -8.92 2.83 -2.44
C ALA A 49 -8.44 2.54 -1.01
N ASP A 50 -9.26 2.86 -0.01
CA ASP A 50 -9.21 2.25 1.31
C ASP A 50 -9.82 0.84 1.27
N GLN A 51 -9.10 -0.27 1.28
CA GLN A 51 -7.68 -0.52 1.32
C GLN A 51 -7.52 -1.87 0.62
N PHE A 52 -6.66 -1.95 -0.41
CA PHE A 52 -6.07 -3.26 -0.68
C PHE A 52 -5.53 -3.79 0.65
N SER A 53 -5.98 -4.97 1.05
CA SER A 53 -5.54 -5.55 2.32
C SER A 53 -4.02 -5.67 2.30
N ASP A 54 -3.39 -5.65 3.47
CA ASP A 54 -1.93 -5.71 3.59
C ASP A 54 -1.35 -6.91 2.80
N ASP A 55 -2.07 -8.03 2.75
CA ASP A 55 -1.72 -9.22 1.95
C ASP A 55 -1.62 -8.90 0.44
N VAL A 56 -2.58 -8.13 -0.09
CA VAL A 56 -2.62 -7.76 -1.51
C VAL A 56 -1.53 -6.74 -1.83
N LEU A 57 -1.30 -5.79 -0.93
CA LEU A 57 -0.21 -4.83 -1.06
C LEU A 57 1.15 -5.53 -1.04
N ARG A 58 1.37 -6.45 -0.09
CA ARG A 58 2.58 -7.27 -0.01
C ARG A 58 2.78 -8.13 -1.25
N ALA A 59 1.72 -8.78 -1.75
CA ALA A 59 1.78 -9.55 -2.99
C ALA A 59 2.13 -8.68 -4.22
N ALA A 60 1.78 -7.38 -4.17
CA ALA A 60 2.17 -6.40 -5.17
C ALA A 60 3.53 -5.72 -4.90
N ASN A 61 4.28 -6.16 -3.87
CA ASN A 61 5.52 -5.56 -3.37
C ASN A 61 5.39 -4.09 -2.90
N ILE A 62 4.20 -3.69 -2.47
CA ILE A 62 3.95 -2.40 -1.85
C ILE A 62 4.08 -2.59 -0.33
N LYS A 63 5.05 -1.91 0.28
CA LYS A 63 5.09 -1.73 1.73
C LYS A 63 4.39 -0.42 2.09
N ARG A 64 3.35 -0.50 2.93
CA ARG A 64 2.83 0.69 3.60
C ARG A 64 3.88 1.20 4.57
N VAL A 65 4.57 2.26 4.19
CA VAL A 65 5.39 3.04 5.12
C VAL A 65 4.43 3.99 5.83
N GLN A 66 3.96 3.59 7.00
CA GLN A 66 3.25 4.50 7.89
C GLN A 66 4.30 5.52 8.37
N VAL A 67 4.27 6.73 7.83
CA VAL A 67 5.18 7.79 8.26
C VAL A 67 4.83 8.10 9.71
N VAL A 68 5.65 7.63 10.65
CA VAL A 68 5.57 8.06 12.04
C VAL A 68 6.12 9.49 12.06
N THR A 69 5.25 10.47 12.20
CA THR A 69 5.68 11.85 12.42
C THR A 69 6.35 11.92 13.79
N VAL A 70 7.69 12.01 13.81
CA VAL A 70 8.45 12.17 15.05
C VAL A 70 8.48 13.65 15.39
N HIS A 71 7.87 14.02 16.52
CA HIS A 71 7.95 15.38 17.08
C HIS A 71 9.17 15.46 18.00
N TYR A 72 10.06 16.42 17.73
CA TYR A 72 11.18 16.76 18.61
C TYR A 72 10.86 18.07 19.32
N GLU A 73 10.89 18.07 20.65
CA GLU A 73 10.81 19.27 21.47
C GLU A 73 12.17 19.55 22.09
N PHE A 74 12.60 20.81 22.02
CA PHE A 74 13.81 21.27 22.67
C PHE A 74 13.50 21.57 24.13
N ILE A 75 14.17 20.88 25.05
CA ILE A 75 14.06 21.14 26.49
C ILE A 75 15.20 22.10 26.87
N GLU A 76 14.87 23.37 27.12
CA GLU A 76 15.79 24.26 27.83
C GLU A 76 15.72 23.94 29.33
N GLU A 77 16.78 23.34 29.88
CA GLU A 77 16.95 23.28 31.32
C GLU A 77 17.19 24.72 31.84
N PRO A 78 16.45 25.17 32.88
CA PRO A 78 16.66 26.49 33.44
C PRO A 78 18.06 26.54 34.06
N ARG A 79 18.93 27.39 33.49
CA ARG A 79 20.21 27.71 34.10
C ARG A 79 19.94 28.42 35.43
N SER A 80 20.34 27.76 36.52
CA SER A 80 20.33 28.30 37.89
C SER A 80 21.31 29.45 38.05
#